data_AF-A0A6G7PDA3-F1
#
_entry.id   AF-A0A6G7PDA3-F1
#
_cell.length_a   1.000
_cell.length_b   1.000
_cell.length_c   1.000
_cell.angle_alpha   90.00
_cell.angle_beta   90.00
_cell.angle_gamma   90.00
#
_symmetry.space_group_name_H-M   'P 1'
#
loop_
_entity.id
_entity.type
_entity.pdbx_description
1 polymer ?
#
loop_
_entity_poly.entity_id
_entity_poly.type
_entity_poly.pdbx_seq_one_letter_code
_entity_poly.pdbx_strand_id
1 'polypeptide(L)'
;MKADAPEKRLAATLIDRLNLSPPVDIFSVAELYASVEECDWPSSCDGVALNLNSDRPKIFLKKIQNRRRMRFTLAHELAHVLLPWHVETIHCDTTQKSGESDVDIPEKTNAIGVGQEHQANTFASHLLVPRSFLSTIAPGYVSSPDALERLERANVSAAAGAMALASHLPAGYAFLVRGMTRMIRSPGTEVPFSLNGSLHDLRESLLEHSARSGSVTHQEQHVEWFEFFETSAPSSAITDERRSFDILITALSSYPHAADIPSTAQSITAKVGGVLSQRKDLSDPTDIRMLLTYKFQADARYADLLEQDKFQRYLTKRSIEISEARSGAKKARRR
;
A
#
# COMPACT_ATOMS: atom_id res chain seq x y z
N MET A 1 -13.70 -11.51 -5.25
CA MET A 1 -13.41 -10.24 -4.52
C MET A 1 -13.03 -10.69 -3.13
N LYS A 2 -11.77 -10.62 -2.70
CA LYS A 2 -11.52 -10.73 -1.25
C LYS A 2 -12.12 -9.46 -0.67
N ALA A 3 -13.16 -9.60 0.15
CA ALA A 3 -13.71 -8.47 0.88
C ALA A 3 -12.57 -7.82 1.68
N ASP A 4 -12.55 -6.50 1.76
CA ASP A 4 -11.61 -5.82 2.66
C ASP A 4 -11.78 -6.42 4.07
N ALA A 5 -10.65 -6.64 4.73
CA ALA A 5 -10.61 -7.24 6.06
C ALA A 5 -11.50 -6.42 7.03
N PRO A 6 -12.20 -7.08 7.97
CA PRO A 6 -13.27 -6.46 8.73
C PRO A 6 -12.82 -5.24 9.54
N GLU A 7 -11.61 -5.25 10.09
CA GLU A 7 -10.99 -4.15 10.81
C GLU A 7 -10.76 -2.91 9.91
N LYS A 8 -10.41 -3.12 8.63
CA LYS A 8 -10.25 -2.03 7.65
C LYS A 8 -11.60 -1.37 7.32
N ARG A 9 -12.65 -2.19 7.21
CA ARG A 9 -14.01 -1.68 6.95
C ARG A 9 -14.55 -0.90 8.13
N LEU A 10 -14.28 -1.34 9.35
CA LEU A 10 -14.69 -0.61 10.55
C LEU A 10 -13.97 0.74 10.64
N ALA A 11 -12.66 0.78 10.40
CA ALA A 11 -11.91 2.04 10.35
C ALA A 11 -12.50 2.99 9.29
N ALA A 12 -12.76 2.51 8.07
CA ALA A 12 -13.40 3.32 7.02
C ALA A 12 -14.80 3.83 7.43
N THR A 13 -15.62 2.97 8.04
CA THR A 13 -16.95 3.34 8.54
C THR A 13 -16.86 4.43 9.61
N LEU A 14 -15.88 4.33 10.50
CA LEU A 14 -15.66 5.33 11.55
C LEU A 14 -15.21 6.67 10.96
N ILE A 15 -14.29 6.65 9.98
CA ILE A 15 -13.86 7.83 9.22
C ILE A 15 -15.05 8.52 8.58
N ASP A 16 -15.90 7.78 7.87
CA ASP A 16 -17.05 8.34 7.15
C ASP A 16 -18.10 8.88 8.13
N ARG A 17 -18.42 8.13 9.18
CA ARG A 17 -19.42 8.49 10.19
C ARG A 17 -19.06 9.77 10.93
N LEU A 18 -17.79 9.93 11.27
CA LEU A 18 -17.27 11.08 12.02
C LEU A 18 -16.67 12.16 11.12
N ASN A 19 -16.73 11.99 9.79
CA ASN A 19 -16.16 12.88 8.78
C ASN A 19 -14.69 13.26 9.08
N LEU A 20 -13.88 12.26 9.41
CA LEU A 20 -12.50 12.45 9.85
C LEU A 20 -11.56 12.72 8.68
N SER A 21 -10.61 13.62 8.88
CA SER A 21 -9.55 13.91 7.92
C SER A 21 -8.20 14.00 8.62
N PRO A 22 -7.09 13.59 7.97
CA PRO A 22 -5.75 13.78 8.51
C PRO A 22 -5.38 15.26 8.78
N PRO A 23 -4.70 15.55 9.90
CA PRO A 23 -4.36 14.62 10.99
C PRO A 23 -5.60 14.29 11.82
N VAL A 24 -5.85 12.98 12.04
CA VAL A 24 -6.98 12.54 12.87
C VAL A 24 -6.71 12.89 14.33
N ASP A 25 -7.63 13.62 14.94
CA ASP A 25 -7.64 13.88 16.38
C ASP A 25 -8.12 12.62 17.13
N ILE A 26 -7.19 11.69 17.30
CA ILE A 26 -7.46 10.38 17.88
C ILE A 26 -7.87 10.46 19.36
N PHE A 27 -7.47 11.51 20.07
CA PHE A 27 -7.87 11.71 21.47
C PHE A 27 -9.37 12.01 21.56
N SER A 28 -9.83 13.03 20.83
CA SER A 28 -11.25 13.36 20.73
C SER A 28 -12.08 12.19 20.23
N VAL A 29 -11.57 11.42 19.24
CA VAL A 29 -12.28 10.22 18.75
C VAL A 29 -12.36 9.13 19.80
N ALA A 30 -11.28 8.83 20.53
CA ALA A 30 -11.28 7.78 21.56
C ALA A 30 -12.20 8.12 22.73
N GLU A 31 -12.27 9.40 23.14
CA GLU A 31 -13.13 9.87 24.23
C GLU A 31 -14.64 9.71 23.97
N LEU A 32 -15.04 9.55 22.71
CA LEU A 32 -16.43 9.21 22.34
C LEU A 32 -16.82 7.79 22.76
N TYR A 33 -15.84 6.88 22.88
CA TYR A 33 -16.07 5.45 23.08
C TYR A 33 -15.49 4.92 24.38
N ALA A 34 -14.51 5.60 24.97
CA ALA A 34 -13.83 5.17 26.19
C ALA A 34 -13.45 6.38 27.06
N SER A 35 -13.14 6.14 28.32
CA SER A 35 -12.41 7.11 29.15
C SER A 35 -10.91 6.94 28.90
N VAL A 36 -10.21 8.02 28.55
CA VAL A 36 -8.78 7.99 28.23
C VAL A 36 -8.00 8.67 29.36
N GLU A 37 -6.94 8.02 29.85
CA GLU A 37 -6.07 8.57 30.90
C GLU A 37 -4.59 8.36 30.53
N GLU A 38 -3.80 9.43 30.58
CA GLU A 38 -2.35 9.34 30.51
C GLU A 38 -1.77 9.13 31.92
N CYS A 39 -1.11 7.99 32.16
CA CYS A 39 -0.46 7.72 33.44
C CYS A 39 0.98 7.22 33.27
N ASP A 40 1.73 7.25 34.36
CA ASP A 40 3.10 6.73 34.41
C ASP A 40 3.09 5.39 35.14
N TRP A 41 3.75 4.39 34.56
CA TRP A 41 3.79 3.04 35.13
C TRP A 41 5.07 2.29 34.74
N PRO A 42 5.56 1.37 35.60
CA PRO A 42 6.88 0.76 35.47
C PRO A 42 6.97 -0.39 34.45
N SER A 43 5.95 -0.60 33.62
CA SER A 43 5.87 -1.66 32.60
C SER A 43 6.40 -1.19 31.25
N SER A 44 6.85 -2.12 30.40
CA SER A 44 7.22 -1.86 29.00
C SER A 44 6.01 -1.63 28.09
N CYS A 45 4.83 -2.04 28.53
CA CYS A 45 3.55 -1.83 27.86
C CYS A 45 3.26 -0.33 27.65
N ASP A 46 2.89 0.06 26.43
CA ASP A 46 2.65 1.47 26.06
C ASP A 46 1.21 1.92 26.30
N GLY A 47 0.26 0.98 26.29
CA GLY A 47 -1.16 1.25 26.42
C GLY A 47 -1.91 0.00 26.86
N VAL A 48 -3.03 0.20 27.53
CA VAL A 48 -3.91 -0.91 27.92
C VAL A 48 -5.37 -0.47 27.91
N ALA A 49 -6.22 -1.27 27.28
CA ALA A 49 -7.66 -1.15 27.36
C ALA A 49 -8.24 -2.12 28.41
N LEU A 50 -8.99 -1.59 29.36
CA LEU A 50 -9.66 -2.34 30.43
C LEU A 50 -11.18 -2.23 30.33
N ASN A 51 -11.86 -3.25 30.87
CA ASN A 51 -13.32 -3.31 30.95
C ASN A 51 -13.99 -3.18 29.56
N LEU A 52 -13.51 -3.93 28.56
CA LEU A 52 -14.03 -3.89 27.18
C LEU A 52 -15.54 -4.19 27.09
N ASN A 53 -16.09 -4.92 28.07
CA ASN A 53 -17.53 -5.25 28.13
C ASN A 53 -18.37 -4.20 28.89
N SER A 54 -17.76 -3.08 29.34
CA SER A 54 -18.46 -1.97 29.99
C SER A 54 -19.09 -1.03 28.97
N ASP A 55 -20.17 -0.35 29.35
CA ASP A 55 -20.74 0.76 28.56
C ASP A 55 -19.73 1.88 28.30
N ARG A 56 -18.72 1.99 29.17
CA ARG A 56 -17.59 2.93 29.02
C ARG A 56 -16.28 2.26 29.42
N PRO A 57 -15.57 1.63 28.47
CA PRO A 57 -14.24 1.07 28.69
C PRO A 57 -13.23 2.15 29.08
N LYS A 58 -12.09 1.73 29.63
CA LYS A 58 -11.00 2.65 30.01
C LYS A 58 -9.75 2.33 29.21
N ILE A 59 -9.15 3.35 28.61
CA ILE A 59 -7.86 3.26 27.93
C ILE A 59 -6.84 4.04 28.77
N PHE A 60 -5.80 3.36 29.19
CA PHE A 60 -4.64 3.98 29.83
C PHE A 60 -3.50 4.05 28.83
N LEU A 61 -2.85 5.21 28.74
CA LEU A 61 -1.69 5.43 27.90
C LEU A 61 -0.49 5.77 28.76
N LYS A 62 0.65 5.15 28.46
CA LYS A 62 1.89 5.49 29.12
C LYS A 62 2.29 6.89 28.67
N LYS A 63 2.70 7.75 29.62
CA LYS A 63 3.27 9.05 29.29
C LYS A 63 4.57 8.87 28.51
N ILE A 64 4.50 9.09 27.20
CA ILE A 64 5.63 8.98 26.27
C ILE A 64 5.85 10.34 25.60
N GLN A 65 7.11 10.77 25.47
CA GLN A 65 7.45 12.05 24.84
C GLN A 65 7.08 12.09 23.34
N ASN A 66 7.19 10.96 22.66
CA ASN A 66 6.85 10.83 21.25
C ASN A 66 5.32 10.80 21.04
N ARG A 67 4.75 11.96 20.69
CA ARG A 67 3.30 12.11 20.43
C ARG A 67 2.81 11.25 19.27
N ARG A 68 3.62 10.98 18.23
CA ARG A 68 3.21 10.12 17.10
C ARG A 68 3.02 8.67 17.55
N ARG A 69 3.92 8.15 18.38
CA ARG A 69 3.80 6.81 19.00
C ARG A 69 2.54 6.74 19.86
N MET A 70 2.31 7.72 20.71
CA MET A 70 1.13 7.74 21.56
C MET A 70 -0.19 7.82 20.78
N ARG A 71 -0.22 8.57 19.66
CA ARG A 71 -1.39 8.57 18.75
C ARG A 71 -1.65 7.20 18.15
N PHE A 72 -0.59 6.49 17.75
CA PHE A 72 -0.71 5.13 17.23
C PHE A 72 -1.18 4.16 18.32
N THR A 73 -0.58 4.20 19.51
CA THR A 73 -1.00 3.39 20.67
C THR A 73 -2.47 3.64 20.99
N LEU A 74 -2.93 4.89 21.07
CA LEU A 74 -4.34 5.17 21.35
C LEU A 74 -5.27 4.63 20.25
N ALA A 75 -4.89 4.76 18.98
CA ALA A 75 -5.68 4.19 17.88
C ALA A 75 -5.72 2.65 17.93
N HIS A 76 -4.63 2.02 18.38
CA HIS A 76 -4.53 0.59 18.60
C HIS A 76 -5.44 0.13 19.75
N GLU A 77 -5.36 0.77 20.92
CA GLU A 77 -6.24 0.47 22.06
C GLU A 77 -7.71 0.69 21.73
N LEU A 78 -8.02 1.76 20.97
CA LEU A 78 -9.38 2.00 20.49
C LEU A 78 -9.87 0.87 19.57
N ALA A 79 -8.97 0.20 18.82
CA ALA A 79 -9.34 -0.97 18.05
C ALA A 79 -9.85 -2.11 18.93
N HIS A 80 -9.19 -2.38 20.07
CA HIS A 80 -9.66 -3.39 21.03
C HIS A 80 -11.02 -3.04 21.63
N VAL A 81 -11.30 -1.75 21.82
CA VAL A 81 -12.62 -1.27 22.27
C VAL A 81 -13.70 -1.45 21.20
N LEU A 82 -13.38 -1.18 19.93
CA LEU A 82 -14.39 -1.12 18.87
C LEU A 82 -14.60 -2.43 18.11
N LEU A 83 -13.64 -3.35 18.11
CA LEU A 83 -13.71 -4.62 17.39
C LEU A 83 -14.45 -5.67 18.24
N PRO A 84 -15.70 -6.05 17.91
CA PRO A 84 -16.54 -6.85 18.82
C PRO A 84 -16.05 -8.28 19.08
N TRP A 85 -15.09 -8.77 18.29
CA TRP A 85 -14.48 -10.09 18.42
C TRP A 85 -13.10 -10.04 19.11
N HIS A 86 -12.71 -8.89 19.65
CA HIS A 86 -11.59 -8.78 20.57
C HIS A 86 -12.10 -9.16 21.97
N VAL A 87 -11.45 -10.12 22.64
CA VAL A 87 -11.89 -10.68 23.94
C VAL A 87 -10.75 -10.60 24.95
N GLU A 88 -11.09 -10.17 26.18
CA GLU A 88 -10.23 -10.02 27.35
C GLU A 88 -9.14 -8.93 27.28
N THR A 89 -8.61 -8.57 28.46
CA THR A 89 -7.58 -7.55 28.67
C THR A 89 -6.28 -7.97 27.98
N ILE A 90 -5.91 -7.28 26.90
CA ILE A 90 -4.65 -7.55 26.21
C ILE A 90 -3.62 -6.54 26.69
N HIS A 91 -2.47 -7.04 27.13
CA HIS A 91 -1.32 -6.22 27.51
C HIS A 91 -0.48 -5.98 26.25
N CYS A 92 -0.42 -4.74 25.76
CA CYS A 92 0.12 -4.45 24.44
C CYS A 92 1.46 -3.69 24.50
N ASP A 93 2.48 -4.27 23.87
CA ASP A 93 3.76 -3.60 23.64
C ASP A 93 3.88 -3.23 22.15
N THR A 94 3.70 -1.94 21.83
CA THR A 94 3.80 -1.46 20.45
C THR A 94 5.23 -1.45 19.90
N THR A 95 6.22 -1.86 20.71
CA THR A 95 7.62 -2.04 20.27
C THR A 95 7.90 -3.37 19.60
N GLN A 96 6.99 -4.35 19.64
CA GLN A 96 7.22 -5.62 18.95
C GLN A 96 7.25 -5.39 17.45
N LYS A 97 8.48 -5.26 16.92
CA LYS A 97 8.78 -5.21 15.50
C LYS A 97 8.07 -6.38 14.82
N SER A 98 7.27 -6.07 13.81
CA SER A 98 6.76 -7.07 12.88
C SER A 98 7.92 -7.72 12.11
N GLY A 99 8.57 -8.74 12.70
CA GLY A 99 9.58 -9.53 12.00
C GLY A 99 10.73 -10.17 12.79
N GLU A 100 10.78 -10.13 14.12
CA GLU A 100 11.80 -10.86 14.89
C GLU A 100 11.12 -11.96 15.72
N SER A 101 11.06 -13.18 15.17
CA SER A 101 11.00 -14.40 15.97
C SER A 101 12.41 -14.63 16.51
N ASP A 102 12.58 -14.48 17.83
CA ASP A 102 13.61 -15.10 18.70
C ASP A 102 13.88 -14.21 19.92
N VAL A 103 12.82 -13.83 20.62
CA VAL A 103 12.89 -13.49 22.04
C VAL A 103 11.98 -14.50 22.72
N ASP A 104 12.47 -15.17 23.76
CA ASP A 104 11.69 -16.10 24.58
C ASP A 104 10.44 -15.39 25.14
N ILE A 105 9.35 -15.43 24.38
CA ILE A 105 8.03 -15.02 24.82
C ILE A 105 7.50 -16.19 25.66
N PRO A 106 7.11 -15.97 26.93
CA PRO A 106 6.56 -17.05 27.75
C PRO A 106 5.40 -17.71 26.99
N GLU A 107 5.40 -19.04 27.06
CA GLU A 107 4.65 -20.10 26.35
C GLU A 107 3.10 -19.97 26.30
N LYS A 108 2.53 -18.76 26.45
CA LYS A 108 1.10 -18.47 26.60
C LYS A 108 0.56 -17.34 25.70
N THR A 109 1.25 -16.93 24.63
CA THR A 109 0.62 -16.10 23.60
C THR A 109 -0.25 -16.98 22.69
N ASN A 110 -1.52 -17.14 23.05
CA ASN A 110 -2.50 -17.82 22.23
C ASN A 110 -2.55 -17.21 20.81
N ALA A 111 -2.65 -18.04 19.77
CA ALA A 111 -2.73 -17.61 18.37
C ALA A 111 -3.87 -16.59 18.10
N ILE A 112 -4.91 -16.61 18.94
CA ILE A 112 -6.01 -15.64 18.94
C ILE A 112 -5.51 -14.22 19.26
N GLY A 113 -4.65 -14.07 20.27
CA GLY A 113 -4.08 -12.77 20.66
C GLY A 113 -3.21 -12.18 19.55
N VAL A 114 -2.36 -13.00 18.93
CA VAL A 114 -1.52 -12.55 17.79
C VAL A 114 -2.38 -12.04 16.62
N GLY A 115 -3.50 -12.69 16.35
CA GLY A 115 -4.45 -12.24 15.33
C GLY A 115 -5.11 -10.90 15.67
N GLN A 116 -5.51 -10.71 16.93
CA GLN A 116 -6.14 -9.48 17.43
C GLN A 116 -5.16 -8.30 17.41
N GLU A 117 -3.92 -8.49 17.84
CA GLU A 117 -2.86 -7.46 17.76
C GLU A 117 -2.61 -6.99 16.33
N HIS A 118 -2.55 -7.94 15.38
CA HIS A 118 -2.39 -7.61 13.97
C HIS A 118 -3.59 -6.82 13.41
N GLN A 119 -4.81 -7.19 13.82
CA GLN A 119 -6.04 -6.49 13.45
C GLN A 119 -6.08 -5.08 14.06
N ALA A 120 -5.67 -4.92 15.31
CA ALA A 120 -5.60 -3.62 15.99
C ALA A 120 -4.60 -2.69 15.32
N ASN A 121 -3.40 -3.19 14.98
CA ASN A 121 -2.40 -2.44 14.22
C ASN A 121 -2.92 -2.03 12.82
N THR A 122 -3.64 -2.95 12.16
CA THR A 122 -4.25 -2.67 10.86
C THR A 122 -5.35 -1.61 10.96
N PHE A 123 -6.22 -1.70 11.97
CA PHE A 123 -7.24 -0.70 12.25
C PHE A 123 -6.61 0.67 12.51
N ALA A 124 -5.63 0.74 13.41
CA ALA A 124 -4.94 1.98 13.79
C ALA A 124 -4.30 2.67 12.57
N SER A 125 -3.60 1.91 11.74
CA SER A 125 -2.99 2.42 10.50
C SER A 125 -4.04 2.99 9.54
N HIS A 126 -5.14 2.28 9.34
CA HIS A 126 -6.23 2.71 8.44
C HIS A 126 -7.05 3.89 8.99
N LEU A 127 -7.15 4.02 10.32
CA LEU A 127 -7.81 5.15 10.97
C LEU A 127 -6.94 6.41 10.89
N LEU A 128 -5.63 6.29 11.17
CA LEU A 128 -4.72 7.44 11.17
C LEU A 128 -4.31 7.89 9.77
N VAL A 129 -4.25 6.97 8.80
CA VAL A 129 -3.95 7.23 7.39
C VAL A 129 -5.08 6.67 6.50
N PRO A 130 -6.22 7.38 6.39
CA PRO A 130 -7.39 6.88 5.68
C PRO A 130 -7.11 6.63 4.20
N ARG A 131 -7.71 5.56 3.66
CA ARG A 131 -7.61 5.25 2.21
C ARG A 131 -8.15 6.39 1.34
N SER A 132 -9.21 7.06 1.77
CA SER A 132 -9.77 8.23 1.09
C SER A 132 -8.74 9.35 0.98
N PHE A 133 -7.97 9.61 2.03
CA PHE A 133 -6.86 10.55 2.01
C PHE A 133 -5.72 10.08 1.08
N LEU A 134 -5.30 8.82 1.18
CA LEU A 134 -4.27 8.25 0.31
C LEU A 134 -4.66 8.39 -1.18
N SER A 135 -5.92 8.20 -1.52
CA SER A 135 -6.42 8.39 -2.89
C SER A 135 -6.38 9.84 -3.38
N THR A 136 -6.33 10.83 -2.50
CA THR A 136 -6.15 12.24 -2.90
C THR A 136 -4.69 12.58 -3.18
N ILE A 137 -3.75 11.96 -2.47
CA ILE A 137 -2.31 12.24 -2.62
C ILE A 137 -1.64 11.31 -3.64
N ALA A 138 -2.18 10.10 -3.83
CA ALA A 138 -1.65 9.07 -4.70
C ALA A 138 -2.79 8.31 -5.44
N PRO A 139 -3.53 8.98 -6.35
CA PRO A 139 -4.65 8.36 -7.08
C PRO A 139 -4.22 7.24 -8.06
N GLY A 140 -2.92 7.12 -8.33
CA GLY A 140 -2.34 6.26 -9.35
C GLY A 140 -0.81 6.26 -9.24
N TYR A 141 -0.12 6.34 -10.38
CA TYR A 141 1.32 6.61 -10.37
C TYR A 141 1.59 8.09 -10.08
N VAL A 142 2.34 8.35 -9.02
CA VAL A 142 2.75 9.67 -8.57
C VAL A 142 4.24 9.70 -8.23
N SER A 143 4.80 10.90 -8.17
CA SER A 143 6.14 11.15 -7.65
C SER A 143 6.20 10.79 -6.16
N SER A 144 7.13 9.91 -5.79
CA SER A 144 7.38 9.51 -4.40
C SER A 144 7.65 10.68 -3.45
N PRO A 145 8.54 11.66 -3.77
CA PRO A 145 8.76 12.80 -2.89
C PRO A 145 7.49 13.64 -2.68
N ASP A 146 6.72 13.92 -3.73
CA ASP A 146 5.47 14.69 -3.64
C ASP A 146 4.42 13.97 -2.78
N ALA A 147 4.30 12.64 -2.92
CA ALA A 147 3.38 11.84 -2.13
C ALA A 147 3.78 11.81 -0.65
N LEU A 148 5.08 11.66 -0.35
CA LEU A 148 5.61 11.68 1.01
C LEU A 148 5.47 13.05 1.68
N GLU A 149 5.70 14.14 0.93
CA GLU A 149 5.46 15.51 1.41
C GLU A 149 4.00 15.71 1.80
N ARG A 150 3.05 15.32 0.94
CA ARG A 150 1.62 15.45 1.25
C ARG A 150 1.19 14.55 2.42
N LEU A 151 1.82 13.39 2.56
CA LEU A 151 1.58 12.44 3.65
C LEU A 151 2.00 12.98 5.03
N GLU A 152 2.86 14.00 5.09
CA GLU A 152 3.21 14.70 6.35
C GLU A 152 1.98 15.10 7.16
N ARG A 153 0.89 15.46 6.46
CA ARG A 153 -0.39 15.86 7.07
C ARG A 153 -1.00 14.78 7.96
N ALA A 154 -0.69 13.49 7.77
CA ALA A 154 -1.16 12.43 8.65
C ALA A 154 -0.49 12.45 10.03
N ASN A 155 0.72 13.01 10.12
CA ASN A 155 1.48 13.12 11.36
C ASN A 155 1.64 11.76 12.07
N VAL A 156 2.04 10.75 11.29
CA VAL A 156 2.42 9.40 11.73
C VAL A 156 3.94 9.24 11.65
N SER A 157 4.53 8.15 12.16
CA SER A 157 5.97 7.91 11.96
C SER A 157 6.29 7.70 10.47
N ALA A 158 7.53 7.97 10.06
CA ALA A 158 7.90 7.82 8.65
C ALA A 158 7.75 6.38 8.16
N ALA A 159 8.09 5.41 9.01
CA ALA A 159 7.84 3.99 8.75
C ALA A 159 6.36 3.67 8.52
N ALA A 160 5.48 4.14 9.41
CA ALA A 160 4.03 3.91 9.29
C ALA A 160 3.46 4.60 8.03
N GLY A 161 3.90 5.83 7.76
CA GLY A 161 3.53 6.57 6.55
C GLY A 161 3.96 5.82 5.28
N ALA A 162 5.23 5.45 5.18
CA ALA A 162 5.76 4.72 4.02
C ALA A 162 5.05 3.37 3.80
N MET A 163 4.75 2.62 4.86
CA MET A 163 3.97 1.38 4.76
C MET A 163 2.54 1.62 4.26
N ALA A 164 1.85 2.62 4.81
CA ALA A 164 0.50 2.97 4.39
C ALA A 164 0.46 3.41 2.92
N LEU A 165 1.39 4.29 2.52
CA LEU A 165 1.53 4.76 1.15
C LEU A 165 1.85 3.61 0.19
N ALA A 166 2.86 2.79 0.50
CA ALA A 166 3.24 1.64 -0.33
C ALA A 166 2.07 0.66 -0.52
N SER A 167 1.26 0.42 0.52
CA SER A 167 0.08 -0.45 0.43
C SER A 167 -1.01 0.08 -0.50
N HIS A 168 -1.02 1.39 -0.78
CA HIS A 168 -1.96 2.06 -1.67
C HIS A 168 -1.43 2.21 -3.10
N LEU A 169 -0.11 2.41 -3.24
CA LEU A 169 0.53 2.66 -4.52
C LEU A 169 0.45 1.46 -5.47
N PRO A 170 0.47 1.71 -6.79
CA PRO A 170 0.71 0.67 -7.77
C PRO A 170 2.02 -0.09 -7.60
N ALA A 171 2.14 -1.21 -8.30
CA ALA A 171 3.42 -1.91 -8.39
C ALA A 171 4.49 -1.01 -9.04
N GLY A 172 5.73 -1.10 -8.58
CA GLY A 172 6.86 -0.31 -9.06
C GLY A 172 7.41 0.70 -8.06
N TYR A 173 7.08 0.61 -6.77
CA TYR A 173 7.62 1.48 -5.73
C TYR A 173 8.33 0.67 -4.63
N ALA A 174 9.45 1.20 -4.15
CA ALA A 174 10.12 0.76 -2.93
C ALA A 174 10.64 1.93 -2.10
N PHE A 175 10.76 1.70 -0.79
CA PHE A 175 11.22 2.67 0.20
C PHE A 175 12.18 2.00 1.20
N LEU A 176 13.23 2.72 1.58
CA LEU A 176 14.08 2.42 2.73
C LEU A 176 13.95 3.56 3.74
N VAL A 177 13.51 3.24 4.94
CA VAL A 177 13.38 4.22 6.02
C VAL A 177 14.54 4.04 6.99
N ARG A 178 15.24 5.12 7.32
CA ARG A 178 16.39 5.06 8.23
C ARG A 178 16.00 4.43 9.57
N GLY A 179 16.76 3.42 9.99
CA GLY A 179 16.52 2.66 11.22
C GLY A 179 15.64 1.42 11.02
N MET A 180 15.07 1.21 9.84
CA MET A 180 14.45 -0.06 9.48
C MET A 180 15.46 -1.00 8.81
N THR A 181 15.37 -2.29 9.13
CA THR A 181 16.19 -3.33 8.51
C THR A 181 15.55 -3.93 7.26
N ARG A 182 14.27 -3.61 7.01
CA ARG A 182 13.47 -4.17 5.92
C ARG A 182 13.03 -3.08 4.96
N MET A 183 13.10 -3.39 3.68
CA MET A 183 12.52 -2.60 2.61
C MET A 183 10.99 -2.66 2.66
N ILE A 184 10.36 -1.50 2.45
CA ILE A 184 8.92 -1.38 2.21
C ILE A 184 8.72 -1.32 0.70
N ARG A 185 7.79 -2.11 0.14
CA ARG A 185 7.49 -2.09 -1.29
C ARG A 185 6.00 -2.13 -1.54
N SER A 186 5.56 -1.52 -2.65
CA SER A 186 4.17 -1.62 -3.04
C SER A 186 3.81 -3.04 -3.53
N PRO A 187 2.54 -3.47 -3.37
CA PRO A 187 2.11 -4.80 -3.76
C PRO A 187 2.41 -5.11 -5.24
N GLY A 188 3.03 -6.26 -5.48
CA GLY A 188 3.38 -6.70 -6.83
C GLY A 188 4.65 -6.05 -7.39
N THR A 189 5.40 -5.26 -6.60
CA THR A 189 6.74 -4.81 -7.00
C THR A 189 7.72 -5.99 -6.95
N GLU A 190 8.15 -6.41 -8.12
CA GLU A 190 9.21 -7.38 -8.36
C GLU A 190 10.55 -6.66 -8.26
N VAL A 191 11.44 -7.19 -7.42
CA VAL A 191 12.75 -6.63 -7.17
C VAL A 191 13.76 -7.78 -7.36
N PRO A 192 14.67 -7.70 -8.34
CA PRO A 192 15.35 -8.87 -8.89
C PRO A 192 16.60 -9.34 -8.11
N PHE A 193 16.59 -9.31 -6.77
CA PHE A 193 17.76 -9.75 -6.00
C PHE A 193 17.42 -10.47 -4.69
N SER A 194 18.42 -11.19 -4.17
CA SER A 194 18.35 -11.97 -2.94
C SER A 194 18.34 -11.06 -1.71
N LEU A 195 17.36 -11.26 -0.82
CA LEU A 195 17.24 -10.55 0.47
C LEU A 195 18.32 -10.95 1.50
N ASN A 196 19.27 -11.81 1.13
CA ASN A 196 20.33 -12.31 2.00
C ASN A 196 21.61 -11.44 1.97
N GLY A 197 21.62 -10.35 1.19
CA GLY A 197 22.73 -9.39 1.12
C GLY A 197 22.71 -8.35 2.24
N SER A 198 23.79 -7.57 2.37
CA SER A 198 23.83 -6.45 3.31
C SER A 198 22.87 -5.33 2.88
N LEU A 199 22.51 -4.41 3.79
CA LEU A 199 21.68 -3.24 3.45
C LEU A 199 22.36 -2.34 2.38
N HIS A 200 23.68 -2.37 2.31
CA HIS A 200 24.44 -1.72 1.26
C HIS A 200 24.19 -2.39 -0.10
N ASP A 201 24.30 -3.71 -0.19
CA ASP A 201 24.06 -4.45 -1.45
C ASP A 201 22.61 -4.29 -1.93
N LEU A 202 21.67 -4.31 -0.99
CA LEU A 202 20.26 -3.98 -1.22
C LEU A 202 20.13 -2.60 -1.87
N ARG A 203 20.76 -1.57 -1.29
CA ARG A 203 20.69 -0.20 -1.78
C ARG A 203 21.28 -0.06 -3.18
N GLU A 204 22.48 -0.60 -3.41
CA GLU A 204 23.13 -0.55 -4.73
C GLU A 204 22.28 -1.22 -5.80
N SER A 205 21.70 -2.39 -5.49
CA SER A 205 20.85 -3.08 -6.45
C SER A 205 19.54 -2.32 -6.73
N LEU A 206 18.96 -1.66 -5.72
CA LEU A 206 17.80 -0.79 -5.92
C LEU A 206 18.14 0.41 -6.81
N LEU A 207 19.31 1.04 -6.62
CA LEU A 207 19.77 2.15 -7.46
C LEU A 207 19.95 1.71 -8.91
N GLU A 208 20.61 0.57 -9.14
CA GLU A 208 20.88 0.02 -10.46
C GLU A 208 19.61 -0.27 -11.27
N HIS A 209 18.56 -0.78 -10.62
CA HIS A 209 17.34 -1.22 -11.30
C HIS A 209 16.22 -0.18 -11.30
N SER A 210 16.34 0.90 -10.51
CA SER A 210 15.33 1.96 -10.48
C SER A 210 15.41 2.86 -11.70
N ALA A 211 14.26 3.22 -12.27
CA ALA A 211 14.18 4.25 -13.29
C ALA A 211 14.42 5.64 -12.68
N ARG A 212 13.97 5.84 -11.45
CA ARG A 212 14.21 7.05 -10.65
C ARG A 212 14.42 6.67 -9.20
N SER A 213 15.31 7.38 -8.53
CA SER A 213 15.53 7.23 -7.09
C SER A 213 15.92 8.55 -6.47
N GLY A 214 15.79 8.62 -5.16
CA GLY A 214 16.27 9.77 -4.40
C GLY A 214 16.02 9.59 -2.93
N SER A 215 16.07 10.71 -2.20
CA SER A 215 15.73 10.71 -0.79
C SER A 215 15.00 11.97 -0.39
N VAL A 216 14.21 11.86 0.67
CA VAL A 216 13.45 12.95 1.27
C VAL A 216 13.47 12.79 2.79
N THR A 217 13.33 13.89 3.51
CA THR A 217 13.05 13.85 4.94
C THR A 217 11.54 13.76 5.13
N HIS A 218 11.05 12.66 5.69
CA HIS A 218 9.65 12.47 6.05
C HIS A 218 9.54 12.32 7.56
N GLN A 219 8.76 13.16 8.25
CA GLN A 219 8.52 13.11 9.70
C GLN A 219 9.83 13.06 10.50
N GLU A 220 10.79 13.92 10.13
CA GLU A 220 12.16 14.01 10.67
C GLU A 220 13.05 12.79 10.44
N GLN A 221 12.59 11.78 9.69
CA GLN A 221 13.39 10.62 9.32
C GLN A 221 13.76 10.66 7.83
N HIS A 222 14.95 10.16 7.52
CA HIS A 222 15.39 10.03 6.15
C HIS A 222 14.74 8.82 5.49
N VAL A 223 14.12 9.05 4.33
CA VAL A 223 13.46 8.03 3.51
C VAL A 223 14.08 8.06 2.12
N GLU A 224 14.68 6.95 1.73
CA GLU A 224 15.09 6.71 0.36
C GLU A 224 13.93 6.07 -0.41
N TRP A 225 13.73 6.50 -1.64
CA TRP A 225 12.64 6.05 -2.50
C TRP A 225 13.18 5.61 -3.86
N PHE A 226 12.53 4.61 -4.44
CA PHE A 226 12.91 3.97 -5.69
C PHE A 226 11.65 3.70 -6.52
N GLU A 227 11.64 4.17 -7.76
CA GLU A 227 10.57 4.01 -8.73
C GLU A 227 11.10 3.16 -9.89
N PHE A 228 10.46 2.03 -10.16
CA PHE A 228 10.87 1.05 -11.18
C PHE A 228 10.08 1.20 -12.48
N PHE A 229 9.46 2.36 -12.69
CA PHE A 229 8.64 2.65 -13.86
C PHE A 229 9.08 3.98 -14.46
N GLU A 230 8.96 4.10 -15.77
CA GLU A 230 9.18 5.38 -16.44
C GLU A 230 7.89 6.19 -16.50
N THR A 231 7.99 7.49 -16.22
CA THR A 231 6.89 8.45 -16.36
C THR A 231 6.74 8.99 -17.78
N SER A 232 7.42 8.38 -18.76
CA SER A 232 7.37 8.74 -20.17
C SER A 232 5.91 8.84 -20.64
N ALA A 233 5.48 10.07 -20.91
CA ALA A 233 4.13 10.36 -21.39
C ALA A 233 3.84 9.46 -22.61
N PRO A 234 2.63 8.87 -22.71
CA PRO A 234 2.26 8.14 -23.91
C PRO A 234 2.50 9.07 -25.10
N SER A 235 3.23 8.59 -26.12
CA SER A 235 3.41 9.32 -27.37
C SER A 235 2.02 9.76 -27.83
N SER A 236 1.79 11.06 -27.75
CA SER A 236 0.49 11.68 -27.90
C SER A 236 -0.10 11.32 -29.26
N ALA A 237 -1.37 10.91 -29.25
CA ALA A 237 -2.21 10.56 -30.41
C ALA A 237 -1.78 9.29 -31.18
N ILE A 238 -2.11 8.12 -30.63
CA ILE A 238 -2.29 6.94 -31.48
C ILE A 238 -3.60 7.13 -32.27
N THR A 239 -3.46 7.51 -33.54
CA THR A 239 -4.55 7.55 -34.53
C THR A 239 -4.85 6.16 -35.13
N ASP A 240 -4.32 5.09 -34.53
CA ASP A 240 -4.53 3.72 -35.00
C ASP A 240 -6.00 3.30 -34.77
N GLU A 241 -6.75 3.22 -35.88
CA GLU A 241 -8.16 2.84 -35.90
C GLU A 241 -8.38 1.34 -35.64
N ARG A 242 -7.33 0.51 -35.74
CA ARG A 242 -7.42 -0.93 -35.52
C ARG A 242 -7.77 -1.25 -34.06
N ARG A 243 -8.32 -2.44 -33.82
CA ARG A 243 -8.57 -2.93 -32.46
C ARG A 243 -7.22 -3.25 -31.81
N SER A 244 -7.12 -3.12 -30.48
CA SER A 244 -5.86 -3.43 -29.77
C SER A 244 -5.32 -4.82 -30.12
N PHE A 245 -6.21 -5.81 -30.31
CA PHE A 245 -5.82 -7.17 -30.65
C PHE A 245 -5.12 -7.27 -32.01
N ASP A 246 -5.60 -6.53 -33.02
CA ASP A 246 -4.99 -6.53 -34.36
C ASP A 246 -3.59 -5.89 -34.32
N ILE A 247 -3.42 -4.85 -33.50
CA ILE A 247 -2.12 -4.21 -33.25
C ILE A 247 -1.16 -5.21 -32.58
N LEU A 248 -1.63 -5.99 -31.60
CA LEU A 248 -0.85 -7.03 -30.93
C LEU A 248 -0.38 -8.10 -31.92
N ILE A 249 -1.27 -8.62 -32.77
CA ILE A 249 -0.91 -9.61 -33.79
C ILE A 249 0.14 -9.04 -34.75
N THR A 250 0.01 -7.77 -35.14
CA THR A 250 0.99 -7.09 -35.99
C THR A 250 2.36 -6.95 -35.30
N ALA A 251 2.38 -6.69 -33.98
CA ALA A 251 3.62 -6.62 -33.20
C ALA A 251 4.29 -8.00 -33.13
N LEU A 252 3.52 -9.05 -32.80
CA LEU A 252 4.03 -10.42 -32.69
C LEU A 252 4.52 -11.00 -34.02
N SER A 253 3.93 -10.57 -35.15
CA SER A 253 4.39 -10.98 -36.48
C SER A 253 5.81 -10.49 -36.79
N SER A 254 6.27 -9.44 -36.11
CA SER A 254 7.63 -8.91 -36.20
C SER A 254 8.53 -9.38 -35.05
N TYR A 255 8.05 -10.24 -34.15
CA TYR A 255 8.78 -10.71 -32.98
C TYR A 255 9.39 -12.10 -33.20
N PRO A 256 10.73 -12.24 -33.27
CA PRO A 256 11.40 -13.50 -33.61
C PRO A 256 11.09 -14.66 -32.65
N HIS A 257 10.79 -14.36 -31.38
CA HIS A 257 10.57 -15.37 -30.35
C HIS A 257 9.12 -15.85 -30.24
N ALA A 258 8.19 -15.32 -31.07
CA ALA A 258 6.82 -15.80 -31.12
C ALA A 258 6.74 -17.12 -31.92
N ALA A 259 7.00 -18.25 -31.26
CA ALA A 259 6.91 -19.58 -31.89
C ALA A 259 5.51 -19.90 -32.44
N ASP A 260 4.46 -19.41 -31.77
CA ASP A 260 3.07 -19.45 -32.22
C ASP A 260 2.37 -18.13 -31.86
N ILE A 261 2.00 -17.35 -32.87
CA ILE A 261 1.43 -16.01 -32.69
C ILE A 261 0.09 -16.07 -31.91
N PRO A 262 -0.89 -16.91 -32.28
CA PRO A 262 -2.14 -17.06 -31.52
C PRO A 262 -1.93 -17.39 -30.04
N SER A 263 -1.14 -18.41 -29.71
CA SER A 263 -0.86 -18.79 -28.31
C SER A 263 -0.16 -17.66 -27.55
N THR A 264 0.83 -17.01 -28.17
CA THR A 264 1.56 -15.89 -27.55
C THR A 264 0.62 -14.71 -27.28
N ALA A 265 -0.24 -14.36 -28.24
CA ALA A 265 -1.23 -13.29 -28.08
C ALA A 265 -2.24 -13.61 -26.96
N GLN A 266 -2.68 -14.86 -26.86
CA GLN A 266 -3.57 -15.31 -25.79
C GLN A 266 -2.90 -15.19 -24.42
N SER A 267 -1.62 -15.60 -24.30
CA SER A 267 -0.85 -15.47 -23.06
C SER A 267 -0.68 -14.00 -22.63
N ILE A 268 -0.34 -13.10 -23.57
CA ILE A 268 -0.23 -11.66 -23.31
C ILE A 268 -1.58 -11.09 -22.84
N THR A 269 -2.68 -11.46 -23.50
CA THR A 269 -4.03 -11.02 -23.14
C THR A 269 -4.43 -11.53 -21.76
N ALA A 270 -4.11 -12.78 -21.44
CA ALA A 270 -4.34 -13.37 -20.13
C ALA A 270 -3.53 -12.66 -19.03
N LYS A 271 -2.26 -12.33 -19.30
CA LYS A 271 -1.42 -11.53 -18.40
C LYS A 271 -2.00 -10.14 -18.14
N VAL A 272 -2.41 -9.42 -19.19
CA VAL A 272 -3.10 -8.13 -19.06
C VAL A 272 -4.36 -8.27 -18.19
N GLY A 273 -5.20 -9.27 -18.47
CA GLY A 273 -6.39 -9.55 -17.67
C GLY A 273 -6.09 -9.85 -16.20
N GLY A 274 -5.06 -10.68 -15.95
CA GLY A 274 -4.60 -11.05 -14.60
C GLY A 274 -4.13 -9.83 -13.80
N VAL A 275 -3.22 -9.04 -14.37
CA VAL A 275 -2.69 -7.81 -13.74
C VAL A 275 -3.82 -6.84 -13.39
N LEU A 276 -4.75 -6.62 -14.31
CA LEU A 276 -5.82 -5.63 -14.14
C LEU A 276 -6.94 -6.10 -13.23
N SER A 277 -7.14 -7.41 -13.08
CA SER A 277 -8.11 -7.98 -12.15
C SER A 277 -7.76 -7.65 -10.69
N GLN A 278 -6.47 -7.45 -10.40
CA GLN A 278 -5.93 -7.10 -9.08
C GLN A 278 -5.98 -5.59 -8.80
N ARG A 279 -6.09 -4.75 -9.84
CA ARG A 279 -6.06 -3.28 -9.76
C ARG A 279 -7.26 -2.65 -10.44
N LYS A 280 -8.43 -2.79 -9.83
CA LYS A 280 -9.70 -2.23 -10.31
C LYS A 280 -9.87 -0.75 -9.96
N ASP A 281 -9.07 -0.28 -9.02
CA ASP A 281 -8.97 1.10 -8.54
C ASP A 281 -8.38 2.05 -9.59
N LEU A 282 -7.43 1.58 -10.41
CA LEU A 282 -6.89 2.38 -11.51
C LEU A 282 -7.93 2.59 -12.61
N SER A 283 -8.12 3.82 -13.05
CA SER A 283 -8.98 4.10 -14.21
C SER A 283 -8.34 5.01 -15.24
N ASP A 284 -7.24 5.69 -14.91
CA ASP A 284 -6.53 6.51 -15.87
C ASP A 284 -5.80 5.63 -16.90
N PRO A 285 -5.93 5.90 -18.22
CA PRO A 285 -5.21 5.15 -19.25
C PRO A 285 -3.69 5.17 -19.08
N THR A 286 -3.13 6.27 -18.58
CA THR A 286 -1.69 6.42 -18.36
C THR A 286 -1.23 5.49 -17.25
N ASP A 287 -1.94 5.47 -16.12
CA ASP A 287 -1.64 4.57 -15.00
C ASP A 287 -1.74 3.10 -15.40
N ILE A 288 -2.79 2.75 -16.16
CA ILE A 288 -2.99 1.39 -16.66
C ILE A 288 -1.82 1.01 -17.56
N ARG A 289 -1.40 1.88 -18.48
CA ARG A 289 -0.25 1.65 -19.34
C ARG A 289 1.02 1.46 -18.54
N MET A 290 1.31 2.34 -17.58
CA MET A 290 2.50 2.26 -16.74
C MET A 290 2.57 0.94 -15.97
N LEU A 291 1.45 0.50 -15.38
CA LEU A 291 1.36 -0.80 -14.71
C LEU A 291 1.65 -1.97 -15.65
N LEU A 292 1.07 -1.94 -16.86
CA LEU A 292 1.30 -2.99 -17.84
C LEU A 292 2.76 -3.00 -18.31
N THR A 293 3.33 -1.85 -18.67
CA THR A 293 4.74 -1.71 -19.04
C THR A 293 5.65 -2.28 -17.96
N TYR A 294 5.47 -1.88 -16.70
CA TYR A 294 6.23 -2.41 -15.57
C TYR A 294 6.13 -3.94 -15.48
N LYS A 295 4.92 -4.49 -15.60
CA LYS A 295 4.70 -5.95 -15.53
C LYS A 295 5.24 -6.73 -16.72
N PHE A 296 5.33 -6.12 -17.89
CA PHE A 296 5.96 -6.74 -19.05
C PHE A 296 7.50 -6.63 -18.97
N GLN A 297 8.03 -5.53 -18.44
CA GLN A 297 9.47 -5.34 -18.24
C GLN A 297 10.03 -6.35 -17.22
N ALA A 298 9.30 -6.61 -16.15
CA ALA A 298 9.71 -7.59 -15.14
C ALA A 298 9.64 -9.06 -15.61
N ASP A 299 9.02 -9.35 -16.75
CA ASP A 299 8.88 -10.71 -17.28
C ASP A 299 9.80 -10.91 -18.48
N ALA A 300 10.90 -11.63 -18.25
CA ALA A 300 11.94 -11.90 -19.24
C ALA A 300 11.41 -12.49 -20.56
N ARG A 301 10.23 -13.13 -20.58
CA ARG A 301 9.62 -13.66 -21.81
C ARG A 301 9.11 -12.58 -22.75
N TYR A 302 8.85 -11.38 -22.24
CA TYR A 302 8.18 -10.29 -22.96
C TYR A 302 8.92 -8.95 -22.84
N ALA A 303 10.03 -8.88 -22.11
CA ALA A 303 10.77 -7.64 -21.91
C ALA A 303 11.16 -7.01 -23.26
N ASP A 304 11.72 -7.80 -24.18
CA ASP A 304 12.16 -7.35 -25.51
C ASP A 304 10.99 -6.83 -26.39
N LEU A 305 9.75 -7.24 -26.12
CA LEU A 305 8.60 -6.70 -26.84
C LEU A 305 8.41 -5.21 -26.56
N LEU A 306 8.84 -4.71 -25.39
CA LEU A 306 8.71 -3.30 -25.05
C LEU A 306 9.58 -2.39 -25.92
N GLU A 307 10.63 -2.92 -26.54
CA GLU A 307 11.46 -2.17 -27.50
C GLU A 307 10.74 -1.94 -28.83
N GLN A 308 9.67 -2.67 -29.09
CA GLN A 308 8.91 -2.55 -30.33
C GLN A 308 7.83 -1.45 -30.24
N ASP A 309 7.92 -0.47 -31.13
CA ASP A 309 6.93 0.60 -31.28
C ASP A 309 5.50 0.05 -31.42
N LYS A 310 5.30 -1.02 -32.20
CA LYS A 310 3.98 -1.66 -32.37
C LYS A 310 3.41 -2.22 -31.07
N PHE A 311 4.24 -2.78 -30.19
CA PHE A 311 3.79 -3.30 -28.91
C PHE A 311 3.49 -2.18 -27.92
N GLN A 312 4.31 -1.12 -27.92
CA GLN A 312 4.01 0.11 -27.17
C GLN A 312 2.67 0.73 -27.59
N ARG A 313 2.35 0.71 -28.88
CA ARG A 313 1.05 1.13 -29.40
C ARG A 313 -0.09 0.23 -28.92
N TYR A 314 0.12 -1.09 -28.92
CA TYR A 314 -0.84 -2.04 -28.35
C TYR A 314 -1.15 -1.72 -26.89
N LEU A 315 -0.13 -1.57 -26.04
CA LEU A 315 -0.32 -1.26 -24.62
C LEU A 315 -1.09 0.04 -24.41
N THR A 316 -0.77 1.06 -25.19
CA THR A 316 -1.45 2.36 -25.11
C THR A 316 -2.92 2.25 -25.54
N LYS A 317 -3.21 1.67 -26.72
CA LYS A 317 -4.59 1.46 -27.21
C LYS A 317 -5.39 0.63 -26.22
N ARG A 318 -4.81 -0.46 -25.72
CA ARG A 318 -5.46 -1.36 -24.77
C ARG A 318 -5.80 -0.64 -23.46
N SER A 319 -4.91 0.20 -22.96
CA SER A 319 -5.12 0.96 -21.73
C SER A 319 -6.29 1.95 -21.85
N ILE A 320 -6.45 2.59 -23.02
CA ILE A 320 -7.60 3.45 -23.33
C ILE A 320 -8.89 2.63 -23.34
N GLU A 321 -8.95 1.52 -24.09
CA GLU A 321 -10.14 0.66 -24.15
C GLU A 321 -10.60 0.18 -22.76
N ILE A 322 -9.64 -0.19 -21.89
CA ILE A 322 -9.92 -0.62 -20.52
C ILE A 322 -10.46 0.54 -19.68
N SER A 323 -9.86 1.73 -19.78
CA SER A 323 -10.32 2.92 -19.08
C SER A 323 -11.75 3.30 -19.46
N GLU A 324 -12.06 3.27 -20.76
CA GLU A 324 -13.40 3.53 -21.29
C GLU A 324 -14.42 2.51 -20.79
N ALA A 325 -14.09 1.22 -20.83
CA ALA A 325 -14.95 0.16 -20.32
C ALA A 325 -15.25 0.33 -18.82
N ARG A 326 -14.25 0.72 -18.01
CA ARG A 326 -14.42 0.99 -16.57
C ARG A 326 -15.28 2.23 -16.33
N SER A 327 -15.11 3.27 -17.13
CA SER A 327 -15.88 4.52 -17.02
C SER A 327 -17.34 4.34 -17.46
N GLY A 328 -17.59 3.59 -18.53
CA GLY A 328 -18.93 3.22 -18.99
C GLY A 328 -19.69 2.38 -17.96
N ALA A 329 -19.02 1.41 -17.34
CA ALA A 329 -19.61 0.58 -16.27
C ALA A 329 -19.98 1.41 -15.01
N LYS A 330 -19.21 2.44 -14.67
CA LYS A 330 -19.53 3.35 -13.55
C LYS A 330 -20.77 4.20 -13.83
N LYS A 331 -21.01 4.62 -15.09
CA LYS A 331 -22.21 5.38 -15.49
C LYS A 331 -23.49 4.53 -15.46
N ALA A 332 -23.41 3.25 -15.85
CA ALA A 332 -24.55 2.34 -15.85
C ALA A 332 -25.05 1.95 -14.44
N ARG A 333 -24.16 1.96 -13.43
CA ARG A 333 -24.47 1.59 -12.04
C ARG A 333 -25.08 2.70 -11.17
N ARG A 334 -25.16 3.92 -11.69
CA ARG A 334 -25.72 5.12 -11.02
C ARG A 334 -27.10 5.51 -11.54
N ARG A 335 -27.70 4.68 -12.40
CA ARG A 335 -29.09 4.80 -12.88
C ARG A 335 -29.94 3.72 -12.26
#